data_AF-A0A3D0QF05-F1
#
_entry.id   AF-A0A3D0QF05-F1
#
_cell.length_a   1.000
_cell.length_b   1.000
_cell.length_c   1.000
_cell.angle_alpha   90.00
_cell.angle_beta   90.00
_cell.angle_gamma   90.00
#
_symmetry.space_group_name_H-M   'P 1'
#
loop_
_entity.id
_entity.type
_entity.pdbx_description
1 polymer ?
#
loop_
_entity_poly.entity_id
_entity_poly.type
_entity_poly.pdbx_seq_one_letter_code
_entity_poly.pdbx_strand_id
1 'polypeptide(L)' 'SRKLPRPFLPIGLVDDDPGKRALYIQGFPVLGKIDDLPILIREKNVQSVIVAVSF' A
#
# COMPACT_ATOMS: atom_id res chain seq x y z
N SER A 1 -5.73 28.88 -0.47
CA SER A 1 -5.26 27.96 -1.53
C SER A 1 -6.17 26.73 -1.53
N ARG A 2 -6.90 26.48 -2.61
CA ARG A 2 -7.82 25.33 -2.72
C ARG A 2 -6.99 24.08 -3.02
N LYS A 3 -6.88 23.14 -2.08
CA LYS A 3 -6.26 21.83 -2.35
C LYS A 3 -7.12 21.10 -3.39
N LEU A 4 -6.51 20.67 -4.49
CA LEU A 4 -7.14 19.75 -5.42
C LEU A 4 -7.51 18.45 -4.69
N PRO A 5 -8.63 17.79 -5.05
CA PRO A 5 -8.94 16.48 -4.49
C PRO A 5 -7.79 15.52 -4.76
N ARG A 6 -7.37 14.77 -3.74
CA ARG A 6 -6.36 13.72 -3.95
C ARG A 6 -7.04 12.58 -4.71
N PRO A 7 -6.55 12.21 -5.90
CA PRO A 7 -7.18 11.14 -6.68
C PRO A 7 -7.06 9.78 -5.99
N PHE A 8 -6.11 9.64 -5.05
CA PHE A 8 -5.87 8.43 -4.28
C PHE A 8 -5.68 8.76 -2.80
N LEU A 9 -6.16 7.86 -1.95
CA LEU A 9 -5.85 7.80 -0.52
C LEU A 9 -5.09 6.49 -0.27
N PRO A 10 -3.77 6.52 -0.07
CA PRO A 10 -3.03 5.30 0.25
C PRO A 10 -3.46 4.78 1.64
N ILE A 11 -3.69 3.48 1.73
CA ILE A 11 -4.08 2.81 2.99
C ILE A 11 -2.95 1.97 3.59
N GLY A 12 -1.88 1.72 2.84
CA GLY A 12 -0.74 0.91 3.25
C GLY A 12 0.14 0.54 2.07
N LEU A 13 1.23 -0.16 2.38
CA LEU A 13 2.24 -0.65 1.46
C LEU A 13 2.30 -2.16 1.51
N VAL A 14 2.87 -2.77 0.47
CA VAL A 14 3.10 -4.21 0.36
C VAL A 14 4.52 -4.39 -0.17
N ASP A 15 5.31 -5.25 0.46
CA ASP A 15 6.70 -5.51 0.09
C ASP A 15 7.10 -6.92 0.55
N ASP A 16 7.88 -7.63 -0.26
CA ASP A 16 8.28 -9.00 0.06
C ASP A 16 9.44 -9.07 1.06
N ASP A 17 10.17 -7.97 1.25
CA ASP A 17 11.24 -7.89 2.25
C ASP A 17 10.67 -8.13 3.66
N PRO A 18 11.02 -9.26 4.32
CA PRO A 18 10.53 -9.56 5.65
C PRO A 18 10.93 -8.52 6.68
N GLY A 19 12.05 -7.81 6.47
CA GLY A 19 12.52 -6.73 7.35
C GLY A 19 11.65 -5.48 7.33
N LYS A 20 10.78 -5.33 6.33
CA LYS A 20 9.83 -4.20 6.24
C LYS A 20 8.49 -4.49 6.90
N ARG A 21 8.21 -5.74 7.28
CA ARG A 21 6.96 -6.12 7.94
C ARG A 21 6.85 -5.38 9.29
N ALA A 22 5.64 -4.91 9.60
CA ALA A 22 5.34 -4.08 10.77
C ALA A 22 6.03 -2.69 10.83
N LEU A 23 6.73 -2.28 9.76
CA LEU A 23 7.25 -0.91 9.66
C LEU A 23 6.18 0.05 9.12
N TYR A 24 6.38 1.33 9.46
CA TYR A 24 5.71 2.45 8.83
C TYR A 24 6.71 3.17 7.94
N ILE A 25 6.41 3.28 6.65
CA ILE A 25 7.21 4.02 5.69
C ILE A 25 6.42 5.26 5.30
N GLN A 26 7.00 6.44 5.59
CA GLN A 26 6.33 7.73 5.38
C GLN A 26 4.93 7.82 6.02
N GLY A 27 4.72 7.14 7.15
CA GLY A 27 3.44 7.12 7.86
C GLY A 27 2.44 6.08 7.36
N PHE A 28 2.79 5.25 6.37
CA PHE A 28 1.95 4.16 5.88
C PHE A 28 2.47 2.80 6.37
N PRO A 29 1.60 1.92 6.90
CA PRO A 29 2.00 0.60 7.36
C PRO A 29 2.32 -0.33 6.19
N VAL A 30 3.32 -1.19 6.35
CA VAL A 30 3.52 -2.35 5.46
C VAL A 30 2.56 -3.45 5.90
N LEU A 31 1.53 -3.69 5.10
CA LEU A 31 0.39 -4.55 5.41
C LEU A 31 0.67 -6.04 5.22
N GLY A 32 1.69 -6.38 4.43
CA GLY A 32 2.02 -7.76 4.09
C GLY A 32 2.97 -7.85 2.90
N LYS A 33 3.03 -9.05 2.33
CA LYS A 33 3.77 -9.39 1.10
C LYS A 33 2.87 -9.39 -0.12
N ILE A 34 3.43 -9.47 -1.33
CA ILE A 34 2.67 -9.38 -2.58
C ILE A 34 1.58 -10.44 -2.67
N ASP A 35 1.87 -11.66 -2.22
CA ASP A 35 0.90 -12.77 -2.18
C ASP A 35 -0.36 -12.48 -1.34
N ASP A 36 -0.30 -11.51 -0.41
CA ASP A 36 -1.42 -11.15 0.45
C ASP A 36 -2.41 -10.20 -0.25
N LEU A 37 -2.05 -9.64 -1.42
CA LEU A 37 -2.87 -8.69 -2.17
C LEU A 37 -4.32 -9.16 -2.39
N PRO A 38 -4.62 -10.42 -2.79
CA PRO A 38 -6.00 -10.86 -3.01
C PRO A 38 -6.88 -10.74 -1.76
N ILE A 39 -6.31 -10.99 -0.57
CA ILE A 39 -7.03 -10.87 0.71
C ILE A 39 -7.14 -9.40 1.09
N LEU A 40 -6.04 -8.64 1.02
CA LEU A 40 -6.00 -7.22 1.35
C LEU A 40 -6.97 -6.39 0.51
N ILE A 41 -7.07 -6.68 -0.80
CA ILE A 41 -8.00 -5.99 -1.71
C ILE A 41 -9.44 -6.19 -1.27
N ARG A 42 -9.81 -7.43 -0.93
CA ARG A 42 -11.18 -7.79 -0.50
C ARG A 42 -11.52 -7.18 0.86
N GLU A 43 -10.65 -7.35 1.86
CA GLU A 43 -10.90 -6.90 3.22
C GLU A 43 -10.88 -5.39 3.39
N LYS A 44 -10.03 -4.69 2.62
CA LYS A 44 -9.86 -3.24 2.72
C LYS A 44 -10.61 -2.47 1.62
N ASN A 45 -11.33 -3.17 0.73
CA ASN A 45 -12.05 -2.60 -0.41
C ASN A 45 -11.16 -1.68 -1.28
N VAL A 46 -9.96 -2.18 -1.63
CA VAL A 46 -8.99 -1.43 -2.43
C VAL A 46 -9.46 -1.33 -3.87
N GLN A 47 -9.46 -0.11 -4.42
CA GLN A 47 -9.87 0.16 -5.79
C GLN A 47 -8.69 0.19 -6.78
N SER A 48 -7.47 0.40 -6.29
CA SER A 48 -6.29 0.60 -7.13
C SER A 48 -5.03 0.17 -6.40
N VAL A 49 -4.12 -0.48 -7.14
CA VAL A 49 -2.77 -0.84 -6.68
C VAL A 49 -1.77 -0.09 -7.55
N ILE A 50 -0.82 0.59 -6.91
CA ILE A 50 0.29 1.24 -7.59
C ILE A 50 1.50 0.32 -7.47
N VAL A 51 2.04 -0.11 -8.61
CA VAL A 51 3.21 -1.00 -8.67
C VAL A 51 4.46 -0.17 -8.94
N ALA A 52 5.43 -0.26 -8.03
CA ALA A 52 6.75 0.33 -8.19
C ALA A 52 7.78 -0.80 -8.24
N VAL A 53 8.37 -1.01 -9.41
CA VAL A 53 9.42 -2.01 -9.63
C VAL A 53 10.68 -1.31 -10.12
N SER A 54 11.84 -1.74 -9.62
CA SER A 54 13.14 -1.33 -10.14
C SER A 54 13.65 -2.42 -11.09
N PHE A 55 14.30 -2.00 -12.17
CA PHE A 55 15.03 -2.89 -13.08
C PHE A 55 16.52 -2.94 -12.73
#